data_AF-A0A1H5V2U9-F1
#
_entry.id   AF-A0A1H5V2U9-F1
#
_cell.length_a   1.000
_cell.length_b   1.000
_cell.length_c   1.000
_cell.angle_alpha   90.00
_cell.angle_beta   90.00
_cell.angle_gamma   90.00
#
_symmetry.space_group_name_H-M   'P 1'
#
loop_
_entity.id
_entity.type
_entity.pdbx_description
1 polymer ?
#
loop_
_entity_poly.entity_id
_entity_poly.type
_entity_poly.pdbx_seq_one_letter_code
_entity_poly.pdbx_strand_id
1 'polypeptide(L)'
;MKKIKLFTFLSLLVIIIIFFNSRTTKAETYNNLDVSSLSISSDYDDYAKEVYLQHLNVLIKTGDLKHSISNYYLGHPFTVFNVTNDNYNACYPIISNIDKKIEAILEINYDTSFSASMSISFSKELNQFVSDYSGSYAFISDGINLYAYNETQLIKIYSMFDNINFLDINTVKNSSFDYNNTTLLNYNDLLIKLNVTYQPQRYNLTGIDRPSSYKTINVKGVSQVDDTCWAATCAALINYYKNTNLSCLDVAKYVYGDNWDNGGSWTEIKKAYNHWNLYPKQTGTISFTQIKNNINNNKPMHLGLTNHSVGLIGYEYWNSSNKILILLEPNGGRHSSVSLNANGNFSYELGGKSRSWIYTRYF
;
A
#
# COMPACT_ATOMS: atom_id res chain seq x y z
N MET A 1 -64.37 -25.64 14.51
CA MET A 1 -63.85 -24.77 13.43
C MET A 1 -62.79 -23.74 13.85
N LYS A 2 -62.79 -23.17 15.06
CA LYS A 2 -61.77 -22.16 15.47
C LYS A 2 -60.33 -22.71 15.58
N LYS A 3 -60.13 -23.97 15.99
CA LYS A 3 -58.79 -24.58 16.12
C LYS A 3 -58.07 -24.81 14.79
N ILE A 4 -58.81 -25.11 13.71
CA ILE A 4 -58.24 -25.34 12.37
C ILE A 4 -57.70 -24.03 11.78
N LYS A 5 -58.40 -22.90 11.99
CA LYS A 5 -57.97 -21.57 11.52
C LYS A 5 -56.70 -21.07 12.22
N LEU A 6 -56.51 -21.40 13.49
CA LEU A 6 -55.30 -21.01 14.23
C LEU A 6 -54.07 -21.79 13.74
N PHE A 7 -54.24 -23.07 13.39
CA PHE A 7 -53.16 -23.91 12.89
C PHE A 7 -52.72 -23.50 11.47
N THR A 8 -53.67 -23.13 10.60
CA THR A 8 -53.36 -22.61 9.25
C THR A 8 -52.68 -21.24 9.29
N PHE A 9 -53.03 -20.39 10.27
CA PHE A 9 -52.38 -19.10 10.45
C PHE A 9 -50.95 -19.24 10.98
N LEU A 10 -50.71 -20.16 11.92
CA LEU A 10 -49.36 -20.44 12.43
C LEU A 10 -48.46 -21.05 11.35
N SER A 11 -48.97 -21.96 10.52
CA SER A 11 -48.17 -22.55 9.43
C SER A 11 -47.78 -21.52 8.37
N LEU A 12 -48.67 -20.57 8.05
CA LEU A 12 -48.36 -19.49 7.12
C LEU A 12 -47.27 -18.56 7.67
N LEU A 13 -47.33 -18.25 8.97
CA LEU A 13 -46.35 -17.36 9.62
C LEU A 13 -44.95 -17.98 9.63
N VAL A 14 -44.83 -19.29 9.86
CA VAL A 14 -43.54 -20.01 9.83
C VAL A 14 -42.94 -20.03 8.42
N ILE A 15 -43.77 -20.21 7.38
CA ILE A 15 -43.30 -20.17 5.99
C ILE A 15 -42.81 -18.77 5.62
N ILE A 16 -43.51 -17.71 6.05
CA ILE A 16 -43.09 -16.32 5.84
C ILE A 16 -41.75 -16.06 6.56
N ILE A 17 -41.56 -16.52 7.80
CA ILE A 17 -40.31 -16.34 8.54
C ILE A 17 -39.13 -17.08 7.86
N ILE A 18 -39.38 -18.24 7.22
CA ILE A 18 -38.35 -18.98 6.48
C ILE A 18 -37.98 -18.25 5.17
N PHE A 19 -38.96 -17.71 4.44
CA PHE A 19 -38.71 -16.95 3.20
C PHE A 19 -38.13 -15.55 3.41
N PHE A 20 -38.39 -14.90 4.56
CA PHE A 20 -37.80 -13.59 4.89
C PHE A 20 -36.44 -13.70 5.62
N ASN A 21 -36.10 -14.85 6.22
CA ASN A 21 -34.78 -15.09 6.82
C ASN A 21 -33.83 -15.90 5.93
N SER A 22 -34.25 -16.34 4.76
CA SER A 22 -33.31 -16.71 3.70
C SER A 22 -32.63 -15.44 3.20
N ARG A 23 -31.69 -14.91 3.98
CA ARG A 23 -30.56 -14.18 3.42
C ARG A 23 -29.99 -15.13 2.38
N THR A 24 -30.25 -14.84 1.13
CA THR A 24 -29.47 -15.40 0.03
C THR A 24 -28.04 -14.95 0.30
N THR A 25 -27.26 -15.80 0.98
CA THR A 25 -25.82 -15.80 0.81
C THR A 25 -25.62 -16.11 -0.66
N LYS A 26 -25.58 -15.06 -1.48
CA LYS A 26 -24.87 -15.17 -2.74
C LYS A 26 -23.48 -15.60 -2.31
N ALA A 27 -23.11 -16.85 -2.59
CA ALA A 27 -21.71 -17.16 -2.72
C ALA A 27 -21.19 -16.11 -3.71
N GLU A 28 -20.21 -15.31 -3.30
CA GLU A 28 -19.46 -14.51 -4.26
C GLU A 28 -18.80 -15.51 -5.20
N THR A 29 -19.48 -15.82 -6.30
CA THR A 29 -18.85 -16.46 -7.44
C THR A 29 -17.93 -15.39 -8.00
N TYR A 30 -16.69 -15.39 -7.53
CA TYR A 30 -15.60 -14.72 -8.23
C TYR A 30 -15.60 -15.24 -9.66
N ASN A 31 -15.52 -14.31 -10.61
CA ASN A 31 -15.37 -14.68 -12.01
C ASN A 31 -14.09 -15.52 -12.15
N ASN A 32 -14.07 -16.43 -13.12
CA ASN A 32 -12.88 -17.21 -13.46
C ASN A 32 -11.79 -16.25 -13.99
N LEU A 33 -11.06 -15.63 -13.07
CA LEU A 33 -9.92 -14.76 -13.33
C LEU A 33 -8.65 -15.54 -13.06
N ASP A 34 -7.77 -15.58 -14.05
CA ASP A 34 -6.40 -16.06 -13.90
C ASP A 34 -5.42 -14.89 -14.02
N VAL A 35 -4.38 -14.93 -13.20
CA VAL A 35 -3.30 -13.95 -13.16
C VAL A 35 -2.02 -14.62 -13.63
N SER A 36 -1.48 -14.14 -14.74
CA SER A 36 -0.15 -14.52 -15.23
C SER A 36 0.91 -13.93 -14.32
N SER A 37 1.62 -14.78 -13.58
CA SER A 37 2.64 -14.40 -12.60
C SER A 37 3.93 -15.17 -12.82
N LEU A 38 5.08 -14.59 -12.45
CA LEU A 38 6.32 -15.35 -12.37
C LEU A 38 6.30 -16.26 -11.14
N SER A 39 7.04 -17.37 -11.22
CA SER A 39 7.35 -18.16 -10.03
C SER A 39 8.28 -17.34 -9.13
N ILE A 40 7.81 -17.04 -7.92
CA ILE A 40 8.58 -16.28 -6.93
C ILE A 40 9.46 -17.25 -6.13
N SER A 41 10.73 -16.88 -5.88
CA SER A 41 11.65 -17.75 -5.14
C SER A 41 11.29 -17.84 -3.67
N SER A 42 11.67 -18.95 -3.02
CA SER A 42 11.42 -19.17 -1.59
C SER A 42 12.02 -18.10 -0.68
N ASP A 43 13.09 -17.43 -1.12
CA ASP A 43 13.73 -16.36 -0.33
C ASP A 43 12.80 -15.15 -0.15
N TYR A 44 12.00 -14.81 -1.17
CA TYR A 44 10.98 -13.77 -1.06
C TYR A 44 9.88 -14.20 -0.09
N ASP A 45 9.41 -15.45 -0.18
CA ASP A 45 8.39 -16.00 0.72
C ASP A 45 8.86 -15.96 2.17
N ASP A 46 10.11 -16.34 2.42
CA ASP A 46 10.68 -16.38 3.76
C ASP A 46 10.85 -14.97 4.34
N TYR A 47 11.32 -14.01 3.52
CA TYR A 47 11.37 -12.61 3.94
C TYR A 47 9.96 -12.03 4.18
N ALA A 48 8.98 -12.35 3.32
CA ALA A 48 7.59 -11.92 3.48
C ALA A 48 7.03 -12.38 4.82
N LYS A 49 7.22 -13.66 5.16
CA LYS A 49 6.80 -14.24 6.43
C LYS A 49 7.48 -13.57 7.62
N GLU A 50 8.75 -13.20 7.49
CA GLU A 50 9.51 -12.55 8.56
C GLU A 50 8.96 -11.17 8.91
N VAL A 51 8.55 -10.37 7.92
CA VAL A 51 8.19 -8.95 8.11
C VAL A 51 6.69 -8.67 8.16
N TYR A 52 5.86 -9.61 7.70
CA TYR A 52 4.41 -9.42 7.51
C TYR A 52 3.70 -8.90 8.77
N LEU A 53 3.97 -9.47 9.95
CA LEU A 53 3.26 -9.12 11.19
C LEU A 53 3.55 -7.69 11.64
N GLN A 54 4.79 -7.23 11.44
CA GLN A 54 5.26 -5.91 11.81
C GLN A 54 4.58 -4.86 10.94
N HIS A 55 4.54 -5.08 9.63
CA HIS A 55 3.86 -4.21 8.68
C HIS A 55 2.33 -4.20 8.91
N LEU A 56 1.73 -5.36 9.17
CA LEU A 56 0.31 -5.48 9.51
C LEU A 56 -0.04 -4.72 10.80
N ASN A 57 0.82 -4.75 11.82
CA ASN A 57 0.62 -4.00 13.07
C ASN A 57 0.46 -2.50 12.78
N VAL A 58 1.33 -1.95 11.94
CA VAL A 58 1.28 -0.54 11.56
C VAL A 58 -0.08 -0.18 10.95
N LEU A 59 -0.53 -0.91 9.93
CA LEU A 59 -1.78 -0.60 9.23
C LEU A 59 -3.02 -0.71 10.14
N ILE A 60 -3.03 -1.65 11.08
CA ILE A 60 -4.09 -1.74 12.10
C ILE A 60 -4.01 -0.54 13.05
N LYS A 61 -2.81 -0.15 13.48
CA LYS A 61 -2.60 0.95 14.43
C LYS A 61 -2.88 2.33 13.84
N THR A 62 -2.64 2.52 12.54
CA THR A 62 -3.02 3.74 11.82
C THR A 62 -4.51 3.79 11.50
N GLY A 63 -5.23 2.68 11.64
CA GLY A 63 -6.66 2.57 11.37
C GLY A 63 -7.01 2.32 9.91
N ASP A 64 -6.01 2.05 9.07
CA ASP A 64 -6.22 1.65 7.67
C ASP A 64 -6.86 0.26 7.56
N LEU A 65 -6.51 -0.63 8.51
CA LEU A 65 -7.12 -1.95 8.68
C LEU A 65 -7.90 -2.00 10.00
N LYS A 66 -9.08 -2.63 9.95
CA LYS A 66 -10.08 -2.53 11.05
C LYS A 66 -10.05 -3.69 12.02
N HIS A 67 -9.56 -4.86 11.60
CA HIS A 67 -9.62 -6.07 12.40
C HIS A 67 -8.34 -6.30 13.20
N SER A 68 -8.36 -7.27 14.12
CA SER A 68 -7.15 -7.68 14.85
C SER A 68 -6.20 -8.48 13.95
N ILE A 69 -4.92 -8.57 14.34
CA ILE A 69 -3.87 -9.30 13.62
C ILE A 69 -4.30 -10.74 13.28
N SER A 70 -4.94 -11.44 14.22
CA SER A 70 -5.43 -12.82 14.05
C SER A 70 -6.43 -13.00 12.90
N ASN A 71 -7.06 -11.92 12.45
CA ASN A 71 -8.08 -11.93 11.42
C ASN A 71 -7.49 -11.71 10.03
N TYR A 72 -6.17 -11.58 9.92
CA TYR A 72 -5.47 -11.42 8.66
C TYR A 72 -4.51 -12.57 8.40
N TYR A 73 -4.21 -12.81 7.14
CA TYR A 73 -3.15 -13.72 6.74
C TYR A 73 -2.50 -13.26 5.43
N LEU A 74 -1.26 -13.70 5.24
CA LEU A 74 -0.48 -13.50 4.02
C LEU A 74 -0.93 -14.50 2.96
N GLY A 75 -1.39 -14.02 1.82
CA GLY A 75 -1.80 -14.84 0.68
C GLY A 75 -0.63 -15.25 -0.22
N HIS A 76 -0.95 -16.04 -1.25
CA HIS A 76 0.02 -16.43 -2.26
C HIS A 76 0.41 -15.21 -3.12
N PRO A 77 1.71 -15.01 -3.41
CA PRO A 77 2.14 -13.82 -4.10
C PRO A 77 1.81 -13.86 -5.60
N PHE A 78 1.77 -12.67 -6.19
CA PHE A 78 1.68 -12.47 -7.63
C PHE A 78 2.68 -11.41 -8.09
N THR A 79 2.93 -11.36 -9.40
CA THR A 79 3.85 -10.41 -10.01
C THR A 79 3.10 -9.23 -10.64
N VAL A 80 3.64 -8.02 -10.45
CA VAL A 80 3.30 -6.85 -11.26
C VAL A 80 4.52 -6.49 -12.11
N PHE A 81 4.37 -6.52 -13.43
CA PHE A 81 5.44 -6.22 -14.40
C PHE A 81 5.49 -4.72 -14.67
N ASN A 82 6.67 -4.10 -14.61
CA ASN A 82 6.86 -2.71 -15.00
C ASN A 82 7.43 -2.63 -16.42
N VAL A 83 6.62 -2.20 -17.38
CA VAL A 83 7.01 -2.12 -18.80
C VAL A 83 7.87 -0.92 -19.15
N THR A 84 8.10 0.01 -18.21
CA THR A 84 8.96 1.18 -18.44
C THR A 84 10.40 0.92 -18.04
N ASN A 85 10.62 0.08 -17.04
CA ASN A 85 11.94 -0.21 -16.48
C ASN A 85 12.39 -1.67 -16.68
N ASP A 86 11.58 -2.49 -17.36
CA ASP A 86 11.82 -3.91 -17.58
C ASP A 86 12.16 -4.68 -16.28
N ASN A 87 11.44 -4.35 -15.19
CA ASN A 87 11.51 -5.05 -13.90
C ASN A 87 10.14 -5.52 -13.39
N TYR A 88 10.10 -6.18 -12.24
CA TYR A 88 8.85 -6.62 -11.64
C TYR A 88 8.88 -6.52 -10.12
N ASN A 89 7.69 -6.42 -9.52
CA ASN A 89 7.50 -6.43 -8.08
C ASN A 89 6.79 -7.71 -7.66
N ALA A 90 7.25 -8.31 -6.54
CA ALA A 90 6.54 -9.39 -5.88
C ALA A 90 5.52 -8.81 -4.90
N CYS A 91 4.23 -9.03 -5.16
CA CYS A 91 3.12 -8.51 -4.37
C CYS A 91 2.45 -9.65 -3.59
N TYR A 92 2.40 -9.50 -2.28
CA TYR A 92 1.72 -10.43 -1.38
C TYR A 92 0.40 -9.81 -0.89
N PRO A 93 -0.75 -10.40 -1.22
CA PRO A 93 -2.03 -9.91 -0.73
C PRO A 93 -2.20 -10.19 0.76
N ILE A 94 -2.69 -9.20 1.50
CA ILE A 94 -3.09 -9.35 2.90
C ILE A 94 -4.59 -9.53 2.95
N ILE A 95 -5.05 -10.68 3.43
CA ILE A 95 -6.43 -11.10 3.28
C ILE A 95 -7.13 -11.10 4.63
N SER A 96 -8.33 -10.51 4.68
CA SER A 96 -9.21 -10.58 5.84
C SER A 96 -9.91 -11.94 5.89
N ASN A 97 -9.74 -12.69 6.98
CA ASN A 97 -10.50 -13.90 7.26
C ASN A 97 -11.99 -13.63 7.47
N ILE A 98 -12.36 -12.39 7.82
CA ILE A 98 -13.74 -11.97 8.08
C ILE A 98 -14.43 -11.58 6.77
N ASP A 99 -13.79 -10.68 6.01
CA ASP A 99 -14.38 -10.11 4.79
C ASP A 99 -14.05 -10.93 3.54
N LYS A 100 -13.14 -11.91 3.65
CA LYS A 100 -12.71 -12.81 2.57
C LYS A 100 -12.22 -12.08 1.32
N LYS A 101 -11.58 -10.92 1.50
CA LYS A 101 -11.06 -10.06 0.44
C LYS A 101 -9.64 -9.58 0.75
N ILE A 102 -8.96 -9.10 -0.28
CA ILE A 102 -7.64 -8.48 -0.16
C ILE A 102 -7.80 -7.08 0.44
N GLU A 103 -7.17 -6.74 1.56
CA GLU A 103 -7.30 -5.41 2.19
C GLU A 103 -6.03 -4.56 2.15
N ALA A 104 -4.88 -5.18 1.89
CA ALA A 104 -3.61 -4.49 1.71
C ALA A 104 -2.69 -5.32 0.80
N ILE A 105 -1.63 -4.67 0.32
CA ILE A 105 -0.57 -5.31 -0.47
C ILE A 105 0.74 -5.10 0.26
N LEU A 106 1.47 -6.19 0.51
CA LEU A 106 2.87 -6.18 0.91
C LEU A 106 3.73 -6.36 -0.34
N GLU A 107 4.53 -5.36 -0.65
CA GLU A 107 5.45 -5.35 -1.80
C GLU A 107 6.85 -5.65 -1.30
N ILE A 108 7.50 -6.66 -1.91
CA ILE A 108 8.86 -7.08 -1.58
C ILE A 108 9.73 -6.94 -2.80
N ASN A 109 10.89 -6.33 -2.59
CA ASN A 109 11.83 -6.04 -3.65
C ASN A 109 13.24 -6.43 -3.21
N TYR A 110 14.00 -6.96 -4.15
CA TYR A 110 15.41 -7.30 -3.97
C TYR A 110 16.24 -6.53 -5.00
N ASP A 111 17.13 -5.68 -4.52
CA ASP A 111 18.19 -5.06 -5.32
C ASP A 111 19.55 -5.55 -4.79
N THR A 112 20.04 -4.91 -3.73
CA THR A 112 21.23 -5.33 -2.98
C THR A 112 20.88 -6.06 -1.68
N SER A 113 19.67 -5.85 -1.19
CA SER A 113 19.09 -6.49 -0.01
C SER A 113 17.58 -6.46 -0.12
N PHE A 114 16.90 -7.34 0.61
CA PHE A 114 15.45 -7.31 0.68
C PHE A 114 14.94 -6.02 1.34
N SER A 115 13.88 -5.49 0.76
CA SER A 115 13.11 -4.39 1.30
C SER A 115 11.62 -4.71 1.21
N ALA A 116 10.85 -4.18 2.15
CA ALA A 116 9.42 -4.38 2.21
C ALA A 116 8.70 -3.06 2.43
N SER A 117 7.56 -2.92 1.75
CA SER A 117 6.57 -1.88 2.04
C SER A 117 5.16 -2.45 2.05
N MET A 118 4.30 -1.94 2.92
CA MET A 118 2.89 -2.35 2.95
C MET A 118 1.99 -1.13 3.07
N SER A 119 0.95 -1.11 2.24
CA SER A 119 -0.14 -0.13 2.33
C SER A 119 -1.44 -0.75 1.80
N ILE A 120 -2.55 -0.03 1.96
CA ILE A 120 -3.82 -0.41 1.33
C ILE A 120 -3.74 -0.36 -0.21
N SER A 121 -2.77 0.37 -0.78
CA SER A 121 -2.43 0.44 -2.20
C SER A 121 -3.64 0.34 -3.14
N PHE A 122 -3.55 -0.49 -4.18
CA PHE A 122 -4.59 -0.80 -5.15
C PHE A 122 -5.50 -1.98 -4.73
N SER A 123 -5.52 -2.36 -3.45
CA SER A 123 -6.24 -3.58 -2.99
C SER A 123 -7.74 -3.50 -3.25
N LYS A 124 -8.35 -2.31 -3.06
CA LYS A 124 -9.77 -2.08 -3.29
C LYS A 124 -10.11 -2.24 -4.78
N GLU A 125 -9.32 -1.61 -5.64
CA GLU A 125 -9.45 -1.64 -7.09
C GLU A 125 -9.24 -3.05 -7.63
N LEU A 126 -8.30 -3.81 -7.06
CA LEU A 126 -8.09 -5.22 -7.41
C LEU A 126 -9.31 -6.09 -7.08
N ASN A 127 -9.91 -5.95 -5.89
CA ASN A 127 -11.15 -6.68 -5.57
C ASN A 127 -12.32 -6.30 -6.49
N GLN A 128 -12.40 -5.03 -6.91
CA GLN A 128 -13.41 -4.61 -7.87
C GLN A 128 -13.15 -5.26 -9.23
N PHE A 129 -11.91 -5.21 -9.72
CA PHE A 129 -11.52 -5.80 -11.00
C PHE A 129 -11.85 -7.29 -11.07
N VAL A 130 -11.49 -8.07 -10.05
CA VAL A 130 -11.77 -9.53 -10.04
C VAL A 130 -13.27 -9.85 -9.99
N SER A 131 -14.10 -8.92 -9.50
CA SER A 131 -15.55 -9.07 -9.47
C SER A 131 -16.20 -8.73 -10.82
N ASP A 132 -15.59 -7.81 -11.57
CA ASP A 132 -16.14 -7.27 -12.81
C ASP A 132 -15.66 -8.02 -14.06
N TYR A 133 -14.49 -8.67 -13.99
CA TYR A 133 -13.83 -9.25 -15.15
C TYR A 133 -13.53 -10.75 -14.98
N SER A 134 -13.53 -11.45 -16.10
CA SER A 134 -13.12 -12.86 -16.24
C SER A 134 -12.03 -12.99 -17.30
N GLY A 135 -11.27 -14.08 -17.26
CA GLY A 135 -10.21 -14.40 -18.21
C GLY A 135 -8.82 -14.34 -17.59
N SER A 136 -7.80 -14.52 -18.43
CA SER A 136 -6.40 -14.55 -17.99
C SER A 136 -5.72 -13.22 -18.29
N TYR A 137 -5.10 -12.61 -17.29
CA TYR A 137 -4.44 -11.30 -17.42
C TYR A 137 -3.06 -11.30 -16.76
N ALA A 138 -2.10 -10.61 -17.38
CA ALA A 138 -0.91 -10.13 -16.70
C ALA A 138 -1.19 -8.77 -16.07
N PHE A 139 -0.69 -8.54 -14.86
CA PHE A 139 -0.75 -7.22 -14.23
C PHE A 139 0.48 -6.39 -14.56
N ILE A 140 0.27 -5.20 -15.12
CA ILE A 140 1.31 -4.38 -15.72
C ILE A 140 1.25 -2.95 -15.19
N SER A 141 2.40 -2.33 -14.95
CA SER A 141 2.53 -0.93 -14.56
C SER A 141 3.42 -0.15 -15.52
N ASP A 142 3.04 1.10 -15.81
CA ASP A 142 3.86 2.13 -16.47
C ASP A 142 4.60 3.02 -15.44
N GLY A 143 4.50 2.64 -14.18
CA GLY A 143 5.02 3.36 -13.04
C GLY A 143 4.13 4.46 -12.48
N ILE A 144 2.92 4.60 -13.00
CA ILE A 144 1.91 5.49 -12.42
C ILE A 144 0.53 4.83 -12.35
N ASN A 145 0.21 4.03 -13.35
CA ASN A 145 -0.99 3.24 -13.47
C ASN A 145 -0.68 1.76 -13.28
N LEU A 146 -1.71 1.01 -12.90
CA LEU A 146 -1.75 -0.45 -12.93
C LEU A 146 -2.83 -0.89 -13.92
N TYR A 147 -2.51 -1.86 -14.76
CA TYR A 147 -3.38 -2.39 -15.79
C TYR A 147 -3.46 -3.92 -15.71
N ALA A 148 -4.57 -4.48 -16.17
CA ALA A 148 -4.69 -5.87 -16.58
C ALA A 148 -4.55 -5.96 -18.11
N TYR A 149 -3.73 -6.91 -18.58
CA TYR A 149 -3.41 -7.10 -19.99
C TYR A 149 -3.60 -8.55 -20.44
N ASN A 150 -4.23 -8.78 -21.59
CA ASN A 150 -4.47 -10.11 -22.17
C ASN A 150 -4.20 -10.16 -23.69
N GLU A 151 -3.16 -9.44 -24.16
CA GLU A 151 -2.76 -9.28 -25.59
C GLU A 151 -3.71 -8.49 -26.48
N THR A 152 -5.00 -8.54 -26.20
CA THR A 152 -6.06 -7.86 -26.98
C THR A 152 -6.61 -6.64 -26.27
N GLN A 153 -6.57 -6.62 -24.94
CA GLN A 153 -7.11 -5.58 -24.10
C GLN A 153 -6.06 -5.11 -23.08
N LEU A 154 -6.18 -3.83 -22.73
CA LEU A 154 -5.48 -3.21 -21.62
C LEU A 154 -6.53 -2.48 -20.78
N ILE A 155 -6.76 -2.95 -19.57
CA ILE A 155 -7.81 -2.44 -18.66
C ILE A 155 -7.12 -1.78 -17.48
N LYS A 156 -7.39 -0.49 -17.23
CA LYS A 156 -6.82 0.20 -16.07
C LYS A 156 -7.51 -0.27 -14.79
N ILE A 157 -6.72 -0.78 -13.85
CA ILE A 157 -7.16 -1.19 -12.51
C ILE A 157 -7.05 0.00 -11.56
N TYR A 158 -5.89 0.65 -11.54
CA TYR A 158 -5.58 1.70 -10.58
C TYR A 158 -4.73 2.79 -11.24
N SER A 159 -4.84 4.03 -10.75
CA SER A 159 -3.96 5.13 -11.10
C SER A 159 -3.55 5.92 -9.87
N MET A 160 -2.30 6.37 -9.83
CA MET A 160 -1.87 7.33 -8.82
C MET A 160 -2.47 8.73 -9.04
N PHE A 161 -2.75 9.14 -10.29
CA PHE A 161 -3.33 10.45 -10.62
C PHE A 161 -4.54 10.32 -11.56
N ASP A 162 -5.54 11.17 -11.38
CA ASP A 162 -6.80 11.08 -12.13
C ASP A 162 -6.67 11.42 -13.64
N ASN A 163 -5.60 12.13 -14.06
CA ASN A 163 -5.51 12.76 -15.38
C ASN A 163 -4.33 12.32 -16.27
N ILE A 164 -3.85 11.08 -16.16
CA ILE A 164 -2.73 10.60 -16.99
C ILE A 164 -3.20 9.86 -18.22
N ASN A 165 -2.50 10.12 -19.32
CA ASN A 165 -2.60 9.36 -20.57
C ASN A 165 -2.58 7.85 -20.32
N PHE A 166 -3.49 7.16 -20.98
CA PHE A 166 -3.54 5.72 -20.97
C PHE A 166 -2.30 5.16 -21.68
N LEU A 167 -1.67 4.16 -21.10
CA LEU A 167 -0.57 3.45 -21.75
C LEU A 167 -1.05 2.85 -23.08
N ASP A 168 -0.31 3.03 -24.16
CA ASP A 168 -0.63 2.37 -25.43
C ASP A 168 -0.36 0.86 -25.30
N ILE A 169 -1.32 0.04 -25.71
CA ILE A 169 -1.18 -1.42 -25.77
C ILE A 169 0.04 -1.84 -26.61
N ASN A 170 0.43 -1.06 -27.62
CA ASN A 170 1.65 -1.32 -28.40
C ASN A 170 2.93 -1.17 -27.56
N THR A 171 2.96 -0.28 -26.57
CA THR A 171 4.08 -0.17 -25.64
C THR A 171 4.23 -1.45 -24.82
N VAL A 172 3.12 -2.04 -24.39
CA VAL A 172 3.13 -3.33 -23.69
C VAL A 172 3.61 -4.45 -24.62
N LYS A 173 3.10 -4.52 -25.85
CA LYS A 173 3.48 -5.53 -26.85
C LYS A 173 4.95 -5.48 -27.24
N ASN A 174 5.54 -4.28 -27.21
CA ASN A 174 6.95 -4.07 -27.50
C ASN A 174 7.85 -4.21 -26.28
N SER A 175 7.30 -4.47 -25.09
CA SER A 175 8.11 -4.72 -23.89
C SER A 175 8.88 -6.03 -24.02
N SER A 176 10.00 -6.13 -23.30
CA SER A 176 10.88 -7.30 -23.34
C SER A 176 10.37 -8.50 -22.52
N PHE A 177 9.23 -8.36 -21.83
CA PHE A 177 8.71 -9.41 -20.97
C PHE A 177 8.17 -10.60 -21.77
N ASP A 178 8.73 -11.77 -21.48
CA ASP A 178 8.16 -13.02 -21.95
C ASP A 178 7.04 -13.48 -21.01
N TYR A 179 5.82 -13.10 -21.35
CA TYR A 179 4.62 -13.50 -20.62
C TYR A 179 4.32 -15.01 -20.75
N ASN A 180 4.99 -15.74 -21.65
CA ASN A 180 4.76 -17.19 -21.84
C ASN A 180 5.44 -18.06 -20.77
N ASN A 181 6.45 -17.52 -20.07
CA ASN A 181 7.14 -18.19 -18.97
C ASN A 181 6.51 -17.86 -17.60
N THR A 182 5.21 -17.58 -17.59
CA THR A 182 4.44 -17.31 -16.38
C THR A 182 3.62 -18.53 -15.96
N THR A 183 3.35 -18.63 -14.67
CA THR A 183 2.34 -19.54 -14.11
C THR A 183 1.01 -18.81 -14.03
N LEU A 184 -0.08 -19.48 -14.41
CA LEU A 184 -1.44 -18.97 -14.22
C LEU A 184 -1.89 -19.26 -12.79
N LEU A 185 -2.17 -18.21 -12.03
CA LEU A 185 -2.77 -18.25 -10.71
C LEU A 185 -4.24 -17.89 -10.83
N ASN A 186 -5.16 -18.80 -10.50
CA ASN A 186 -6.56 -18.41 -10.40
C ASN A 186 -6.75 -17.46 -9.19
N TYR A 187 -7.81 -16.67 -9.16
CA TYR A 187 -8.04 -15.73 -8.04
C TYR A 187 -8.06 -16.40 -6.66
N ASN A 188 -8.58 -17.64 -6.55
CA ASN A 188 -8.56 -18.36 -5.28
C ASN A 188 -7.14 -18.75 -4.86
N ASP A 189 -6.21 -18.92 -5.80
CA ASP A 189 -4.80 -19.17 -5.49
C ASP A 189 -4.20 -17.98 -4.73
N LEU A 190 -4.53 -16.74 -5.13
CA LEU A 190 -4.11 -15.53 -4.40
C LEU A 190 -4.62 -15.54 -2.95
N LEU A 191 -5.78 -16.14 -2.72
CA LEU A 191 -6.40 -16.26 -1.40
C LEU A 191 -5.87 -17.43 -0.57
N ILE A 192 -5.03 -18.30 -1.13
CA ILE A 192 -4.41 -19.40 -0.39
C ILE A 192 -3.46 -18.80 0.64
N LYS A 193 -3.66 -19.17 1.90
CA LYS A 193 -2.74 -18.80 2.97
C LYS A 193 -1.36 -19.37 2.67
N LEU A 194 -0.36 -18.51 2.60
CA LEU A 194 1.02 -18.94 2.45
C LEU A 194 1.38 -19.84 3.64
N ASN A 195 1.75 -21.10 3.36
CA ASN A 195 2.05 -22.07 4.40
C ASN A 195 3.26 -21.59 5.21
N VAL A 196 2.98 -21.16 6.44
CA VAL A 196 4.02 -20.80 7.42
C VAL A 196 4.56 -22.09 7.99
N THR A 197 5.54 -22.70 7.32
CA THR A 197 6.40 -23.67 8.00
C THR A 197 7.25 -22.85 8.96
N TYR A 198 6.81 -22.76 10.22
CA TYR A 198 7.55 -22.07 11.28
C TYR A 198 8.90 -22.77 11.44
N GLN A 199 9.94 -22.27 10.77
CA GLN A 199 11.32 -22.66 11.02
C GLN A 199 11.79 -21.86 12.24
N PRO A 200 11.96 -22.47 13.43
CA PRO A 200 12.28 -21.74 14.66
C PRO A 200 13.70 -21.15 14.68
N GLN A 201 14.42 -21.14 13.56
CA GLN A 201 15.82 -20.76 13.48
C GLN A 201 16.02 -19.67 12.44
N ARG A 202 15.77 -18.41 12.84
CA ARG A 202 16.67 -17.28 12.53
C ARG A 202 16.39 -16.01 13.30
N TYR A 203 15.20 -15.87 13.89
CA TYR A 203 14.97 -14.87 14.94
C TYR A 203 14.09 -15.48 16.02
N ASN A 204 14.60 -15.48 17.24
CA ASN A 204 13.77 -15.63 18.43
C ASN A 204 12.76 -14.47 18.43
N LEU A 205 11.61 -14.65 17.77
CA LEU A 205 10.35 -14.02 18.17
C LEU A 205 9.87 -14.75 19.43
N THR A 206 10.74 -14.90 20.43
CA THR A 206 10.37 -15.32 21.77
C THR A 206 9.66 -14.13 22.41
N GLY A 207 8.37 -13.98 22.14
CA GLY A 207 7.46 -13.24 23.00
C GLY A 207 7.41 -11.72 22.89
N ILE A 208 7.42 -11.14 21.68
CA ILE A 208 6.94 -9.75 21.56
C ILE A 208 5.81 -9.65 20.52
N ASP A 209 4.57 -9.80 20.97
CA ASP A 209 3.33 -9.58 20.18
C ASP A 209 3.12 -8.10 19.78
N ARG A 210 4.11 -7.25 20.02
CA ARG A 210 4.04 -5.79 19.85
C ARG A 210 5.44 -5.18 19.74
N PRO A 211 5.60 -4.00 19.12
CA PRO A 211 6.89 -3.30 19.16
C PRO A 211 7.29 -2.92 20.58
N SER A 212 8.60 -2.98 20.88
CA SER A 212 9.16 -2.59 22.20
C SER A 212 9.14 -1.08 22.41
N SER A 213 9.14 -0.29 21.33
CA SER A 213 8.78 1.12 21.37
C SER A 213 8.20 1.54 20.03
N TYR A 214 7.18 2.39 20.06
CA TYR A 214 6.48 2.85 18.87
C TYR A 214 5.83 4.20 19.13
N LYS A 215 5.64 4.98 18.07
CA LYS A 215 4.81 6.18 18.09
C LYS A 215 4.42 6.56 16.68
N THR A 216 3.17 6.97 16.51
CA THR A 216 2.64 7.57 15.29
C THR A 216 2.02 8.91 15.63
N ILE A 217 2.40 9.94 14.88
CA ILE A 217 1.83 11.28 14.99
C ILE A 217 0.60 11.32 14.10
N ASN A 218 -0.50 11.87 14.62
CA ASN A 218 -1.75 12.03 13.86
C ASN A 218 -1.65 13.20 12.86
N VAL A 219 -0.88 13.00 11.80
CA VAL A 219 -0.81 13.90 10.65
C VAL A 219 -1.80 13.39 9.61
N LYS A 220 -2.71 14.25 9.15
CA LYS A 220 -3.62 13.90 8.05
C LYS A 220 -2.85 13.93 6.72
N GLY A 221 -2.95 12.86 5.95
CA GLY A 221 -2.39 12.82 4.60
C GLY A 221 -3.12 13.79 3.66
N VAL A 222 -2.38 14.26 2.66
CA VAL A 222 -2.90 15.07 1.55
C VAL A 222 -2.55 14.33 0.27
N SER A 223 -3.56 14.06 -0.56
CA SER A 223 -3.32 13.43 -1.86
C SER A 223 -2.62 14.41 -2.81
N GLN A 224 -1.62 13.94 -3.54
CA GLN A 224 -1.06 14.69 -4.66
C GLN A 224 -1.97 14.65 -5.87
N VAL A 225 -1.71 15.58 -6.79
CA VAL A 225 -2.23 15.62 -8.16
C VAL A 225 -1.02 15.80 -9.07
N ASP A 226 -0.91 14.99 -10.11
CA ASP A 226 0.21 15.04 -11.07
C ASP A 226 1.58 15.07 -10.35
N ASP A 227 2.52 15.93 -10.73
CA ASP A 227 3.90 15.93 -10.22
C ASP A 227 4.08 16.60 -8.84
N THR A 228 3.00 16.78 -8.07
CA THR A 228 2.98 17.58 -6.83
C THR A 228 3.24 16.80 -5.53
N CYS A 229 3.91 15.64 -5.57
CA CYS A 229 4.25 14.83 -4.38
C CYS A 229 4.91 15.64 -3.25
N TRP A 230 5.83 16.55 -3.62
CA TRP A 230 6.53 17.44 -2.71
C TRP A 230 5.58 18.45 -2.04
N ALA A 231 4.61 18.98 -2.79
CA ALA A 231 3.66 19.99 -2.34
C ALA A 231 2.60 19.34 -1.43
N ALA A 232 2.12 18.14 -1.78
CA ALA A 232 1.24 17.34 -0.93
C ALA A 232 1.90 17.02 0.42
N THR A 233 3.17 16.61 0.40
CA THR A 233 3.95 16.38 1.62
C THR A 233 4.10 17.68 2.44
N CYS A 234 4.39 18.81 1.79
CA CYS A 234 4.44 20.11 2.48
C CYS A 234 3.10 20.47 3.11
N ALA A 235 2.00 20.35 2.37
CA ALA A 235 0.66 20.64 2.83
C ALA A 235 0.31 19.82 4.08
N ALA A 236 0.56 18.50 4.06
CA ALA A 236 0.32 17.63 5.21
C ALA A 236 1.07 18.11 6.47
N LEU A 237 2.36 18.46 6.35
CA LEU A 237 3.13 18.93 7.51
C LEU A 237 2.76 20.35 7.94
N ILE A 238 2.48 21.27 7.00
CA ILE A 238 2.01 22.62 7.31
C ILE A 238 0.66 22.55 8.05
N ASN A 239 -0.27 21.74 7.56
CA ASN A 239 -1.57 21.51 8.19
C ASN A 239 -1.41 21.05 9.63
N TYR A 240 -0.49 20.12 9.87
CA TYR A 240 -0.18 19.64 11.21
C TYR A 240 0.42 20.74 12.11
N TYR A 241 1.48 21.42 11.69
CA TYR A 241 2.16 22.41 12.54
C TYR A 241 1.40 23.71 12.72
N LYS A 242 0.56 24.09 11.77
CA LYS A 242 -0.13 25.39 11.73
C LYS A 242 -1.63 25.30 11.92
N ASN A 243 -2.16 24.08 12.10
CA ASN A 243 -3.60 23.83 12.22
C ASN A 243 -4.36 24.46 11.04
N THR A 244 -3.92 24.14 9.82
CA THR A 244 -4.52 24.60 8.56
C THR A 244 -5.08 23.41 7.77
N ASN A 245 -5.72 23.68 6.62
CA ASN A 245 -6.31 22.66 5.76
C ASN A 245 -5.98 22.93 4.28
N LEU A 246 -4.69 23.03 3.99
CA LEU A 246 -4.14 23.20 2.65
C LEU A 246 -4.19 21.90 1.86
N SER A 247 -4.47 22.02 0.58
CA SER A 247 -4.27 21.00 -0.45
C SER A 247 -2.85 21.06 -1.03
N CYS A 248 -2.47 20.06 -1.84
CA CYS A 248 -1.23 20.14 -2.62
C CYS A 248 -1.24 21.32 -3.60
N LEU A 249 -2.40 21.66 -4.16
CA LEU A 249 -2.57 22.75 -5.12
C LEU A 249 -2.36 24.12 -4.47
N ASP A 250 -2.80 24.32 -3.22
CA ASP A 250 -2.57 25.58 -2.50
C ASP A 250 -1.07 25.85 -2.37
N VAL A 251 -0.30 24.81 -2.06
CA VAL A 251 1.16 24.91 -1.94
C VAL A 251 1.83 25.06 -3.30
N ALA A 252 1.45 24.25 -4.29
CA ALA A 252 2.05 24.27 -5.62
C ALA A 252 1.79 25.61 -6.34
N LYS A 253 0.56 26.13 -6.30
CA LYS A 253 0.20 27.43 -6.88
C LYS A 253 0.84 28.60 -6.15
N TYR A 254 1.07 28.50 -4.84
CA TYR A 254 1.88 29.50 -4.15
C TYR A 254 3.32 29.58 -4.69
N VAL A 255 3.93 28.42 -4.97
CA VAL A 255 5.32 28.36 -5.41
C VAL A 255 5.47 28.75 -6.88
N TYR A 256 4.62 28.21 -7.75
CA TYR A 256 4.76 28.27 -9.21
C TYR A 256 3.67 29.06 -9.94
N GLY A 257 2.63 29.54 -9.25
CA GLY A 257 1.49 30.19 -9.89
C GLY A 257 0.70 29.23 -10.77
N ASP A 258 0.39 29.65 -12.00
CA ASP A 258 -0.37 28.85 -12.95
C ASP A 258 0.40 27.62 -13.48
N ASN A 259 1.74 27.62 -13.39
CA ASN A 259 2.61 26.50 -13.76
C ASN A 259 2.80 25.52 -12.59
N TRP A 260 1.74 25.24 -11.81
CA TRP A 260 1.83 24.48 -10.56
C TRP A 260 2.21 23.01 -10.73
N ASP A 261 1.95 22.43 -11.90
CA ASP A 261 2.22 21.02 -12.20
C ASP A 261 3.71 20.80 -12.52
N ASN A 262 4.55 20.91 -11.50
CA ASN A 262 5.99 20.71 -11.59
C ASN A 262 6.53 20.04 -10.32
N GLY A 263 7.56 19.20 -10.51
CA GLY A 263 8.35 18.67 -9.41
C GLY A 263 9.07 19.78 -8.62
N GLY A 264 9.25 19.58 -7.32
CA GLY A 264 9.82 20.58 -6.41
C GLY A 264 11.16 20.15 -5.84
N SER A 265 12.15 21.03 -5.93
CA SER A 265 13.44 20.84 -5.29
C SER A 265 13.43 21.37 -3.85
N TRP A 266 14.58 21.31 -3.18
CA TRP A 266 14.74 21.94 -1.87
C TRP A 266 14.41 23.44 -1.88
N THR A 267 14.69 24.14 -2.97
CA THR A 267 14.40 25.59 -3.10
C THR A 267 12.90 25.85 -2.97
N GLU A 268 12.08 25.11 -3.72
CA GLU A 268 10.62 25.21 -3.71
C GLU A 268 10.03 24.76 -2.38
N ILE A 269 10.49 23.63 -1.86
CA ILE A 269 10.05 23.10 -0.57
C ILE A 269 10.33 24.11 0.55
N LYS A 270 11.51 24.72 0.57
CA LYS A 270 11.88 25.74 1.55
C LYS A 270 11.06 27.03 1.36
N LYS A 271 10.84 27.47 0.12
CA LYS A 271 9.98 28.62 -0.20
C LYS A 271 8.56 28.39 0.33
N ALA A 272 7.98 27.22 0.09
CA ALA A 272 6.69 26.82 0.61
C ALA A 272 6.67 26.89 2.13
N TYR A 273 7.50 26.11 2.83
CA TYR A 273 7.47 26.10 4.30
C TYR A 273 7.66 27.49 4.94
N ASN A 274 8.60 28.29 4.41
CA ASN A 274 8.86 29.63 4.91
C ASN A 274 7.64 30.54 4.81
N HIS A 275 6.82 30.39 3.76
CA HIS A 275 5.58 31.16 3.60
C HIS A 275 4.61 30.95 4.76
N TRP A 276 4.51 29.70 5.25
CA TRP A 276 3.70 29.35 6.40
C TRP A 276 4.47 29.44 7.73
N ASN A 277 5.55 30.23 7.79
CA ASN A 277 6.36 30.45 9.00
C ASN A 277 6.91 29.14 9.60
N LEU A 278 7.32 28.21 8.75
CA LEU A 278 8.10 27.03 9.09
C LEU A 278 9.46 27.14 8.44
N TYR A 279 10.54 26.98 9.21
CA TYR A 279 11.90 27.22 8.73
C TYR A 279 12.70 25.91 8.72
N PRO A 280 12.49 25.05 7.71
CA PRO A 280 13.08 23.72 7.68
C PRO A 280 14.60 23.78 7.51
N LYS A 281 15.27 22.77 8.07
CA LYS A 281 16.65 22.41 7.74
C LYS A 281 16.66 21.12 6.94
N GLN A 282 17.56 20.99 5.98
CA GLN A 282 17.79 19.75 5.23
C GLN A 282 19.10 19.11 5.69
N THR A 283 19.06 17.79 5.87
CA THR A 283 20.23 16.93 6.03
C THR A 283 20.06 15.70 5.15
N GLY A 284 21.05 14.80 5.12
CA GLY A 284 20.93 13.48 4.50
C GLY A 284 19.96 12.56 5.24
N THR A 285 20.17 11.26 5.14
CA THR A 285 19.49 10.29 6.01
C THR A 285 19.91 10.50 7.47
N ILE A 286 19.01 10.18 8.40
CA ILE A 286 19.27 10.29 9.84
C ILE A 286 19.15 8.94 10.52
N SER A 287 19.84 8.77 11.64
CA SER A 287 19.77 7.53 12.41
C SER A 287 18.37 7.27 12.95
N PHE A 288 18.04 6.00 13.17
CA PHE A 288 16.77 5.61 13.81
C PHE A 288 16.59 6.26 15.20
N THR A 289 17.67 6.45 15.97
CA THR A 289 17.60 7.18 17.24
C THR A 289 17.14 8.63 17.07
N GLN A 290 17.64 9.32 16.04
CA GLN A 290 17.18 10.69 15.72
C GLN A 290 15.72 10.69 15.27
N ILE A 291 15.28 9.71 14.48
CA ILE A 291 13.87 9.54 14.11
C ILE A 291 13.02 9.40 15.36
N LYS A 292 13.36 8.47 16.26
CA LYS A 292 12.64 8.27 17.53
C LYS A 292 12.54 9.56 18.32
N ASN A 293 13.63 10.30 18.47
CA ASN A 293 13.66 11.56 19.20
C ASN A 293 12.74 12.61 18.58
N ASN A 294 12.77 12.78 17.25
CA ASN A 294 11.90 13.72 16.56
C ASN A 294 10.43 13.34 16.70
N ILE A 295 10.09 12.07 16.44
CA ILE A 295 8.71 11.59 16.53
C ILE A 295 8.17 11.65 17.98
N ASN A 296 9.00 11.29 18.97
CA ASN A 296 8.63 11.41 20.39
C ASN A 296 8.37 12.86 20.80
N ASN A 297 9.06 13.82 20.18
CA ASN A 297 8.82 15.25 20.34
C ASN A 297 7.71 15.81 19.44
N ASN A 298 6.86 14.96 18.85
CA ASN A 298 5.75 15.36 17.98
C ASN A 298 6.20 16.16 16.74
N LYS A 299 7.40 15.87 16.23
CA LYS A 299 7.99 16.50 15.05
C LYS A 299 8.00 15.55 13.86
N PRO A 300 6.92 15.48 13.06
CA PRO A 300 6.98 14.77 11.78
C PRO A 300 7.99 15.45 10.86
N MET A 301 8.53 14.67 9.92
CA MET A 301 9.61 15.08 9.03
C MET A 301 9.18 14.91 7.58
N HIS A 302 9.72 15.71 6.68
CA HIS A 302 9.54 15.52 5.24
C HIS A 302 10.78 14.78 4.72
N LEU A 303 10.58 13.61 4.13
CA LEU A 303 11.66 12.85 3.50
C LEU A 303 11.70 13.12 1.99
N GLY A 304 12.89 13.41 1.49
CA GLY A 304 13.17 13.42 0.06
C GLY A 304 13.71 12.05 -0.35
N LEU A 305 13.00 11.39 -1.25
CA LEU A 305 13.42 10.15 -1.89
C LEU A 305 13.93 10.42 -3.30
N THR A 306 14.52 9.43 -3.97
CA THR A 306 14.83 9.52 -5.41
C THR A 306 13.57 9.82 -6.22
N ASN A 307 13.45 11.07 -6.72
CA ASN A 307 12.32 11.56 -7.52
C ASN A 307 10.94 11.38 -6.85
N HIS A 308 10.86 11.46 -5.51
CA HIS A 308 9.60 11.39 -4.75
C HIS A 308 9.73 12.08 -3.39
N SER A 309 8.60 12.44 -2.77
CA SER A 309 8.56 13.02 -1.42
C SER A 309 7.49 12.34 -0.58
N VAL A 310 7.77 12.12 0.70
CA VAL A 310 6.83 11.51 1.66
C VAL A 310 6.94 12.17 3.03
N GLY A 311 5.87 12.11 3.82
CA GLY A 311 5.91 12.47 5.24
C GLY A 311 6.41 11.28 6.07
N LEU A 312 7.29 11.50 7.04
CA LEU A 312 7.63 10.53 8.09
C LEU A 312 6.92 10.91 9.38
N ILE A 313 5.99 10.08 9.80
CA ILE A 313 5.06 10.40 10.89
C ILE A 313 5.15 9.44 12.07
N GLY A 314 5.85 8.31 11.92
CA GLY A 314 5.94 7.33 12.98
C GLY A 314 7.05 6.31 12.81
N TYR A 315 7.21 5.49 13.84
CA TYR A 315 8.15 4.38 13.85
C TYR A 315 7.64 3.24 14.72
N GLU A 316 8.15 2.05 14.46
CA GLU A 316 8.11 0.90 15.35
C GLU A 316 9.49 0.27 15.49
N TYR A 317 9.90 0.02 16.72
CA TYR A 317 11.12 -0.69 17.06
C TYR A 317 10.75 -2.06 17.62
N TRP A 318 11.08 -3.12 16.89
CA TRP A 318 10.85 -4.49 17.31
C TRP A 318 12.12 -5.08 17.92
N ASN A 319 13.23 -4.99 17.18
CA ASN A 319 14.56 -5.36 17.63
C ASN A 319 15.63 -4.63 16.79
N SER A 320 16.92 -4.93 17.01
CA SER A 320 18.03 -4.29 16.29
C SER A 320 17.95 -4.43 14.77
N SER A 321 17.40 -5.55 14.29
CA SER A 321 17.29 -5.88 12.86
C SER A 321 15.92 -5.49 12.27
N ASN A 322 14.91 -5.29 13.11
CA ASN A 322 13.53 -5.03 12.71
C ASN A 322 13.08 -3.65 13.18
N LYS A 323 13.14 -2.69 12.27
CA LYS A 323 12.73 -1.30 12.46
C LYS A 323 11.80 -0.90 11.32
N ILE A 324 10.60 -0.46 11.66
CA ILE A 324 9.61 -0.02 10.68
C ILE A 324 9.46 1.49 10.78
N LEU A 325 9.38 2.18 9.64
CA LEU A 325 8.96 3.57 9.56
C LEU A 325 7.53 3.65 9.04
N ILE A 326 6.79 4.65 9.53
CA ILE A 326 5.41 4.92 9.13
C ILE A 326 5.41 6.21 8.32
N LEU A 327 5.09 6.07 7.04
CA LEU A 327 5.10 7.13 6.05
C LEU A 327 3.67 7.61 5.76
N LEU A 328 3.55 8.88 5.39
CA LEU A 328 2.43 9.42 4.64
C LEU A 328 2.82 9.48 3.18
N GLU A 329 2.25 8.57 2.41
CA GLU A 329 2.40 8.48 0.97
C GLU A 329 1.42 9.47 0.31
N PRO A 330 1.91 10.49 -0.41
CA PRO A 330 1.03 11.46 -1.08
C PRO A 330 0.15 10.84 -2.17
N ASN A 331 0.46 9.65 -2.70
CA ASN A 331 -0.47 8.91 -3.55
C ASN A 331 -1.68 8.41 -2.74
N GLY A 332 -2.77 9.18 -2.79
CA GLY A 332 -3.99 8.93 -2.00
C GLY A 332 -3.91 9.42 -0.55
N GLY A 333 -2.84 10.12 -0.14
CA GLY A 333 -2.67 10.61 1.23
C GLY A 333 -2.73 9.50 2.29
N ARG A 334 -2.27 8.30 1.93
CA ARG A 334 -2.43 7.07 2.73
C ARG A 334 -1.22 6.79 3.60
N HIS A 335 -1.39 5.92 4.60
CA HIS A 335 -0.23 5.42 5.32
C HIS A 335 0.48 4.33 4.53
N SER A 336 1.78 4.26 4.70
CA SER A 336 2.61 3.15 4.24
C SER A 336 3.61 2.79 5.32
N SER A 337 3.89 1.51 5.49
CA SER A 337 4.95 1.01 6.37
C SER A 337 6.14 0.57 5.54
N VAL A 338 7.36 0.91 5.96
CA VAL A 338 8.60 0.49 5.28
C VAL A 338 9.60 -0.10 6.27
N SER A 339 10.28 -1.16 5.86
CA SER A 339 11.36 -1.77 6.65
C SER A 339 12.69 -1.03 6.43
N LEU A 340 13.41 -0.72 7.51
CA LEU A 340 14.79 -0.25 7.41
C LEU A 340 15.74 -1.42 7.15
N ASN A 341 16.67 -1.24 6.22
CA ASN A 341 17.77 -2.16 5.98
C ASN A 341 18.87 -2.03 7.05
N ALA A 342 19.90 -2.88 6.95
CA ALA A 342 21.01 -2.92 7.90
C ALA A 342 21.77 -1.58 8.03
N ASN A 343 21.77 -0.75 6.98
CA ASN A 343 22.41 0.56 6.98
C ASN A 343 21.54 1.65 7.63
N GLY A 344 20.34 1.29 8.11
CA GLY A 344 19.37 2.24 8.67
C GLY A 344 18.69 3.12 7.62
N ASN A 345 18.72 2.71 6.36
CA ASN A 345 18.03 3.37 5.25
C ASN A 345 16.85 2.50 4.77
N PHE A 346 16.02 3.00 3.86
CA PHE A 346 15.03 2.20 3.16
C PHE A 346 14.93 2.61 1.69
N SER A 347 14.43 1.66 0.92
CA SER A 347 13.92 1.85 -0.44
C SER A 347 12.61 1.09 -0.53
N TYR A 348 11.67 1.59 -1.31
CA TYR A 348 10.49 0.82 -1.70
C TYR A 348 10.15 1.09 -3.15
N GLU A 349 9.51 0.13 -3.79
CA GLU A 349 9.03 0.30 -5.16
C GLU A 349 7.73 1.08 -5.15
N LEU A 350 7.66 2.09 -6.01
CA LEU A 350 6.45 2.85 -6.24
C LEU A 350 6.33 3.07 -7.75
N GLY A 351 5.37 2.37 -8.35
CA GLY A 351 5.25 2.36 -9.79
C GLY A 351 6.49 1.76 -10.45
N GLY A 352 6.97 0.62 -9.93
CA GLY A 352 8.18 -0.10 -10.37
C GLY A 352 9.45 0.73 -10.52
N LYS A 353 9.51 1.90 -9.86
CA LYS A 353 10.74 2.66 -9.64
C LYS A 353 11.09 2.60 -8.17
N SER A 354 12.35 2.23 -7.89
CA SER A 354 12.88 2.21 -6.54
C SER A 354 13.02 3.63 -5.99
N ARG A 355 12.38 3.90 -4.84
CA ARG A 355 12.40 5.18 -4.14
C ARG A 355 13.23 5.08 -2.88
N SER A 356 14.51 5.41 -2.99
CA SER A 356 15.46 5.37 -1.87
C SER A 356 15.46 6.68 -1.09
N TRP A 357 15.56 6.63 0.23
CA TRP A 357 15.65 7.83 1.06
C TRP A 357 17.03 8.50 0.98
N ILE A 358 17.02 9.81 0.66
CA ILE A 358 18.22 10.63 0.42
C ILE A 358 18.30 11.78 1.43
N TYR A 359 17.19 12.47 1.66
CA TYR A 359 17.17 13.71 2.45
C TYR A 359 16.12 13.69 3.55
N THR A 360 16.43 14.36 4.65
CA THR A 360 15.51 14.60 5.76
C THR A 360 15.35 16.09 5.98
N ARG A 361 14.10 16.54 6.07
CA ARG A 361 13.73 17.92 6.34
C ARG A 361 12.94 18.01 7.64
N TYR A 362 13.42 18.83 8.57
CA TYR A 362 12.89 18.93 9.92
C TYR A 362 12.88 20.38 10.42
N PHE A 363 12.09 20.66 11.46
CA PHE A 363 11.80 21.99 11.99
C PHE A 363 12.27 22.19 13.43
#